data_AF-A0A9X2D9V7-F1
#
_entry.id   AF-A0A9X2D9V7-F1
#
_cell.length_a   1.000
_cell.length_b   1.000
_cell.length_c   1.000
_cell.angle_alpha   90.00
_cell.angle_beta   90.00
_cell.angle_gamma   90.00
#
_symmetry.space_group_name_H-M   'P 1'
#
loop_
_entity.id
_entity.type
_entity.pdbx_description
1 polymer ?
#
loop_
_entity_poly.entity_id
_entity_poly.type
_entity_poly.pdbx_seq_one_letter_code
_entity_poly.pdbx_strand_id
1 'polypeptide(L)'
;MVLQHPGEVGRAGGSAGSVTEVVARAVAEESVPVLFLSDSTGISAETMGNALLIQFPDVHFERASVPFIDSPEQALSIVAELDAALDSGVTPLVFCTAADTGVRTALLTARAPVIDLFDMHMQRVEQILGRTGEREAMRLHGVGDIKRYNARMAAVEFTIEHDDGQSLRALDKADVILLAPSRCGKTPTSMYLALQHGFFVANYPLVDEDLELDKLPRPVEEYRERCFGLTTTVERLSRVRSERRRGSRYASSEQCRWELRRAATIYDRHRIPVIDSSEKSVEEMATLILQQHVRQVRAAARDGQ
;
A
#
# COMPACT_ATOMS: atom_id res chain seq x y z
N MET A 1 -36.16 7.89 -16.03
CA MET A 1 -35.51 6.78 -15.30
C MET A 1 -34.01 7.08 -15.32
N VAL A 2 -33.57 7.85 -14.33
CA VAL A 2 -32.21 8.38 -14.22
C VAL A 2 -31.36 7.30 -13.56
N LEU A 3 -30.34 6.82 -14.28
CA LEU A 3 -29.41 5.81 -13.77
C LEU A 3 -28.43 6.50 -12.80
N GLN A 4 -28.44 6.02 -11.56
CA GLN A 4 -27.53 6.40 -10.48
C GLN A 4 -26.10 5.99 -10.83
N HIS A 5 -25.15 6.91 -10.64
CA HIS A 5 -23.72 6.64 -10.66
C HIS A 5 -23.31 5.88 -9.38
N PRO A 6 -22.53 4.79 -9.46
CA PRO A 6 -21.89 4.20 -8.29
C PRO A 6 -20.69 5.06 -7.83
N GLY A 7 -20.57 5.19 -6.51
CA GLY A 7 -19.79 6.19 -5.80
C GLY A 7 -18.29 6.23 -6.09
N GLU A 8 -17.78 7.45 -5.98
CA GLU A 8 -16.35 7.72 -5.82
C GLU A 8 -15.85 7.06 -4.54
N VAL A 9 -14.95 6.09 -4.70
CA VAL A 9 -14.13 5.57 -3.60
C VAL A 9 -13.26 6.74 -3.12
N GLY A 10 -13.55 7.24 -1.92
CA GLY A 10 -12.87 8.36 -1.30
C GLY A 10 -11.35 8.19 -1.32
N ARG A 11 -10.65 9.22 -1.78
CA ARG A 11 -9.19 9.28 -1.78
C ARG A 11 -8.68 9.15 -0.34
N ALA A 12 -7.96 8.07 -0.06
CA ALA A 12 -7.25 7.83 1.20
C ALA A 12 -5.96 8.65 1.29
N GLY A 13 -6.08 9.98 1.24
CA GLY A 13 -4.97 10.89 1.48
C GLY A 13 -5.38 11.93 2.51
N GLY A 14 -5.05 11.71 3.78
CA GLY A 14 -5.18 12.75 4.79
C GLY A 14 -4.25 13.92 4.43
N SER A 15 -4.78 15.12 4.30
CA SER A 15 -3.94 16.32 4.25
C SER A 15 -3.44 16.61 5.66
N ALA A 16 -2.18 17.00 5.81
CA ALA A 16 -1.74 17.70 7.00
C ALA A 16 -2.61 18.95 7.14
N GLY A 17 -3.43 19.01 8.19
CA GLY A 17 -4.43 20.04 8.39
C GLY A 17 -4.59 20.32 9.87
N SER A 18 -4.93 21.56 10.22
CA SER A 18 -5.22 21.94 11.60
C SER A 18 -6.54 21.32 12.07
N VAL A 19 -6.69 21.12 13.39
CA VAL A 19 -7.93 20.63 14.00
C VAL A 19 -9.10 21.54 13.59
N THR A 20 -8.87 22.85 13.65
CA THR A 20 -9.84 23.88 13.30
C THR A 20 -10.35 23.76 11.86
N GLU A 21 -9.46 23.55 10.88
CA GLU A 21 -9.85 23.43 9.46
C GLU A 21 -10.72 22.21 9.21
N VAL A 22 -10.39 21.07 9.83
CA VAL A 22 -11.15 19.83 9.64
C VAL A 22 -12.52 19.92 10.29
N VAL A 23 -12.60 20.52 11.47
CA VAL A 23 -13.90 20.78 12.11
C VAL A 23 -14.76 21.71 11.24
N ALA A 24 -14.18 22.78 10.69
CA ALA A 24 -14.92 23.70 9.82
C ALA A 24 -15.43 23.01 8.53
N ARG A 25 -14.58 22.19 7.88
CA ARG A 25 -14.97 21.40 6.71
C ARG A 25 -16.04 20.37 7.05
N ALA A 26 -15.88 19.68 8.18
CA ALA A 26 -16.83 18.67 8.63
C ALA A 26 -18.23 19.27 8.85
N VAL A 27 -18.32 20.45 9.45
CA VAL A 27 -19.58 21.19 9.64
C VAL A 27 -20.18 21.59 8.29
N ALA A 28 -19.38 22.11 7.36
CA ALA A 28 -19.86 22.54 6.05
C ALA A 28 -20.38 21.37 5.19
N GLU A 29 -19.81 20.18 5.35
CA GLU A 29 -20.13 18.98 4.57
C GLU A 29 -21.06 18.00 5.32
N GLU A 30 -21.63 18.40 6.47
CA GLU A 30 -22.47 17.56 7.33
C GLU A 30 -21.85 16.17 7.62
N SER A 31 -20.57 16.18 7.99
CA SER A 31 -19.77 14.98 8.23
C SER A 31 -19.11 14.98 9.62
N VAL A 32 -18.55 13.84 10.01
CA VAL A 32 -17.89 13.67 11.31
C VAL A 32 -16.40 14.00 11.18
N PRO A 33 -15.85 14.96 11.96
CA PRO A 33 -14.43 15.25 11.95
C PRO A 33 -13.65 14.12 12.65
N VAL A 34 -12.58 13.67 11.99
CA VAL A 34 -11.68 12.61 12.43
C VAL A 34 -10.25 13.13 12.42
N LEU A 35 -9.55 12.93 13.54
CA LEU A 35 -8.17 13.38 13.71
C LEU A 35 -7.25 12.21 14.04
N PHE A 36 -6.15 12.10 13.31
CA PHE A 36 -5.08 11.13 13.56
C PHE A 36 -3.88 11.85 14.19
N LEU A 37 -3.70 11.67 15.50
CA LEU A 37 -2.65 12.32 16.28
C LEU A 37 -1.47 11.38 16.48
N SER A 38 -0.25 11.88 16.30
CA SER A 38 0.95 11.07 16.46
C SER A 38 2.15 11.91 16.86
N ASP A 39 2.95 11.43 17.81
CA ASP A 39 4.31 11.94 18.02
C ASP A 39 5.25 11.52 16.86
N SER A 40 4.89 10.41 16.21
CA SER A 40 5.39 9.87 14.95
C SER A 40 4.94 10.53 13.63
N THR A 41 4.97 9.75 12.54
CA THR A 41 4.48 10.17 11.21
C THR A 41 2.96 10.11 11.06
N GLY A 42 2.21 9.53 12.01
CA GLY A 42 0.75 9.38 11.93
C GLY A 42 0.25 8.23 11.05
N ILE A 43 1.11 7.61 10.24
CA ILE A 43 0.71 6.53 9.30
C ILE A 43 0.01 5.37 10.01
N SER A 44 0.48 5.01 11.21
CA SER A 44 -0.11 3.91 11.99
C SER A 44 -1.52 4.25 12.50
N ALA A 45 -1.70 5.47 13.05
CA ALA A 45 -3.02 5.96 13.47
C ALA A 45 -4.00 6.02 12.30
N GLU A 46 -3.55 6.57 11.15
CA GLU A 46 -4.35 6.62 9.93
C GLU A 46 -4.76 5.24 9.44
N THR A 47 -3.79 4.31 9.34
CA THR A 47 -4.04 2.97 8.80
C THR A 47 -5.06 2.22 9.65
N MET A 48 -4.83 2.19 10.97
CA MET A 48 -5.73 1.49 11.89
C MET A 48 -7.08 2.17 12.02
N GLY A 49 -7.12 3.50 12.18
CA GLY A 49 -8.37 4.22 12.30
C GLY A 49 -9.20 4.16 11.02
N ASN A 50 -8.61 4.30 9.83
CA ASN A 50 -9.35 4.12 8.56
C ASN A 50 -9.91 2.70 8.41
N ALA A 51 -9.18 1.68 8.85
CA ALA A 51 -9.66 0.30 8.86
C ALA A 51 -10.89 0.09 9.78
N LEU A 52 -11.01 0.89 10.84
CA LEU A 52 -12.20 0.91 11.70
C LEU A 52 -13.35 1.71 11.07
N LEU A 53 -13.05 2.89 10.51
CA LEU A 53 -14.06 3.79 9.94
C LEU A 53 -14.76 3.21 8.70
N ILE A 54 -14.06 2.39 7.90
CA ILE A 54 -14.67 1.75 6.71
C ILE A 54 -15.84 0.81 7.05
N GLN A 55 -15.97 0.40 8.32
CA GLN A 55 -17.10 -0.39 8.80
C GLN A 55 -18.41 0.43 8.93
N PHE A 56 -18.37 1.74 8.69
CA PHE A 56 -19.50 2.66 8.75
C PHE A 56 -19.75 3.30 7.37
N PRO A 57 -20.24 2.54 6.38
CA PRO A 57 -20.37 3.00 4.99
C PRO A 57 -21.36 4.17 4.82
N ASP A 58 -22.32 4.30 5.73
CA ASP A 58 -23.35 5.35 5.69
C ASP A 58 -22.94 6.63 6.43
N VAL A 59 -21.72 6.68 7.00
CA VAL A 59 -21.23 7.85 7.73
C VAL A 59 -20.16 8.54 6.91
N HIS A 60 -20.37 9.84 6.67
CA HIS A 60 -19.37 10.69 6.04
C HIS A 60 -18.38 11.20 7.09
N PHE A 61 -17.09 11.10 6.78
CA PHE A 61 -16.02 11.50 7.69
C PHE A 61 -15.09 12.48 6.98
N GLU A 62 -14.76 13.55 7.69
CA GLU A 62 -13.73 14.50 7.29
C GLU A 62 -12.46 14.27 8.11
N ARG A 63 -11.33 14.07 7.43
CA ARG A 63 -10.12 13.49 8.04
C ARG A 63 -8.94 14.44 7.96
N ALA A 64 -8.17 14.54 9.04
CA ALA A 64 -6.80 15.06 9.00
C ALA A 64 -5.87 14.35 9.96
N SER A 65 -4.59 14.52 9.67
CA SER A 65 -3.50 14.00 10.47
C SER A 65 -2.67 15.13 11.04
N VAL A 66 -2.31 14.99 12.31
CA VAL A 66 -1.41 15.88 13.03
C VAL A 66 -0.20 15.05 13.47
N PRO A 67 0.81 14.91 12.59
CA PRO A 67 2.03 14.17 12.89
C PRO A 67 3.02 15.05 13.69
N PHE A 68 4.08 14.41 14.18
CA PHE A 68 5.21 15.05 14.86
C PHE A 68 4.82 15.93 16.06
N ILE A 69 3.90 15.44 16.88
CA ILE A 69 3.59 16.05 18.18
C ILE A 69 4.76 15.75 19.13
N ASP A 70 5.73 16.65 19.20
CA ASP A 70 7.04 16.39 19.80
C ASP A 70 7.16 16.81 21.28
N SER A 71 6.14 17.46 21.82
CA SER A 71 6.16 18.04 23.17
C SER A 71 4.78 18.02 23.85
N PRO A 72 4.73 17.90 25.19
CA PRO A 72 3.48 18.04 25.95
C PRO A 72 2.79 19.39 25.71
N GLU A 73 3.54 20.46 25.49
CA GLU A 73 3.00 21.79 25.22
C GLU A 73 2.25 21.84 23.89
N GLN A 74 2.80 21.22 22.83
CA GLN A 74 2.13 21.09 21.55
C GLN A 74 0.88 20.21 21.67
N ALA A 75 0.96 19.11 22.41
CA ALA A 75 -0.19 18.26 22.70
C ALA A 75 -1.33 19.03 23.39
N LEU A 76 -1.01 19.84 24.40
CA LEU A 76 -2.00 20.68 25.09
C LEU A 76 -2.63 21.75 24.19
N SER A 77 -1.88 22.30 23.23
CA SER A 77 -2.45 23.20 22.22
C SER A 77 -3.50 22.49 21.35
N ILE A 78 -3.21 21.25 20.93
CA ILE A 78 -4.14 20.43 20.14
C ILE A 78 -5.38 20.09 20.98
N VAL A 79 -5.19 19.75 22.26
CA VAL A 79 -6.30 19.53 23.20
C VAL A 79 -7.20 20.75 23.30
N ALA A 80 -6.63 21.96 23.38
CA ALA A 80 -7.41 23.19 23.43
C ALA A 80 -8.27 23.39 22.16
N GLU A 81 -7.74 23.05 20.97
CA GLU A 81 -8.53 23.10 19.73
C GLU A 81 -9.65 22.05 19.70
N LEU A 82 -9.38 20.82 20.19
CA LEU A 82 -10.38 19.76 20.30
C LEU A 82 -11.52 20.14 21.26
N ASP A 83 -11.16 20.71 22.41
CA ASP A 83 -12.13 21.12 23.42
C ASP A 83 -12.95 22.33 22.93
N ALA A 84 -12.34 23.26 22.19
CA ALA A 84 -13.07 24.35 21.54
C ALA A 84 -14.07 23.84 20.49
N ALA A 85 -13.72 22.79 19.73
CA ALA A 85 -14.65 22.16 18.82
C ALA A 85 -15.87 21.57 19.56
N LEU A 86 -15.63 20.89 20.69
CA LEU A 86 -16.71 20.39 21.55
C LEU A 86 -17.60 21.50 22.08
N ASP A 87 -17.02 22.61 22.53
CA ASP A 87 -17.76 23.77 23.04
C ASP A 87 -18.60 24.44 21.93
N SER A 88 -18.22 24.27 20.66
CA SER A 88 -19.01 24.68 19.49
C SER A 88 -20.10 23.67 19.08
N GLY A 89 -20.24 22.56 19.82
CA GLY A 89 -21.24 21.51 19.58
C GLY A 89 -20.82 20.42 18.59
N VAL A 90 -19.56 20.42 18.15
CA VAL A 90 -19.02 19.41 17.24
C VAL A 90 -18.19 18.41 18.04
N THR A 91 -18.43 17.11 17.87
CA THR A 91 -17.65 16.06 18.55
C THR A 91 -16.64 15.43 17.59
N PRO A 92 -15.34 15.73 17.71
CA PRO A 92 -14.32 15.05 16.91
C PRO A 92 -14.09 13.63 17.40
N LEU A 93 -13.85 12.71 16.46
CA LEU A 93 -13.34 11.38 16.75
C LEU A 93 -11.82 11.37 16.60
N VAL A 94 -11.10 11.05 17.67
CA VAL A 94 -9.64 11.16 17.68
C VAL A 94 -9.01 9.78 17.79
N PHE A 95 -8.08 9.45 16.90
CA PHE A 95 -7.21 8.28 16.99
C PHE A 95 -5.79 8.73 17.30
N CYS A 96 -5.17 8.15 18.32
CA CYS A 96 -3.83 8.53 18.78
C CYS A 96 -2.85 7.37 18.70
N THR A 97 -1.65 7.64 18.17
CA THR A 97 -0.48 6.79 18.33
C THR A 97 0.69 7.63 18.85
N ALA A 98 0.82 7.73 20.17
CA ALA A 98 1.93 8.41 20.84
C ALA A 98 2.69 7.45 21.75
N ALA A 99 3.96 7.20 21.45
CA ALA A 99 4.84 6.39 22.30
C ALA A 99 5.39 7.19 23.48
N ASP A 100 5.74 8.47 23.28
CA ASP A 100 6.18 9.33 24.37
C ASP A 100 5.07 9.48 25.42
N THR A 101 5.45 9.27 26.68
CA THR A 101 4.47 9.26 27.77
C THR A 101 3.99 10.66 28.12
N GLY A 102 4.84 11.69 28.01
CA GLY A 102 4.46 13.07 28.29
C GLY A 102 3.44 13.60 27.27
N VAL A 103 3.75 13.41 25.98
CA VAL A 103 2.84 13.75 24.87
C VAL A 103 1.52 12.99 25.00
N ARG A 104 1.57 11.67 25.21
CA ARG A 104 0.37 10.84 25.33
C ARG A 104 -0.51 11.26 26.51
N THR A 105 0.09 11.45 27.69
CA THR A 105 -0.66 11.89 28.88
C THR A 105 -1.32 13.24 28.65
N ALA A 106 -0.65 14.18 28.00
CA ALA A 106 -1.24 15.47 27.63
C ALA A 106 -2.41 15.32 26.64
N LEU A 107 -2.26 14.52 25.57
CA LEU A 107 -3.35 14.30 24.61
C LEU A 107 -4.60 13.67 25.25
N LEU A 108 -4.40 12.76 26.22
CA LEU A 108 -5.48 12.08 26.93
C LEU A 108 -6.21 12.97 27.96
N THR A 109 -5.78 14.22 28.16
CA THR A 109 -6.57 15.18 28.96
C THR A 109 -7.72 15.82 28.18
N ALA A 110 -7.81 15.58 26.86
CA ALA A 110 -8.90 16.11 26.04
C ALA A 110 -10.27 15.66 26.55
N ARG A 111 -11.26 16.55 26.46
CA ARG A 111 -12.67 16.19 26.67
C ARG A 111 -13.23 15.41 25.48
N ALA A 112 -12.62 15.57 24.30
CA ALA A 112 -12.99 14.84 23.09
C ALA A 112 -12.68 13.34 23.24
N PRO A 113 -13.48 12.45 22.62
CA PRO A 113 -13.20 11.01 22.62
C PRO A 113 -11.87 10.70 21.91
N VAL A 114 -10.86 10.31 22.69
CA VAL A 114 -9.56 9.85 22.18
C VAL A 114 -9.44 8.33 22.28
N ILE A 115 -9.23 7.69 21.14
CA ILE A 115 -8.91 6.26 21.01
C ILE A 115 -7.39 6.14 20.95
N ASP A 116 -6.79 5.72 22.06
CA ASP A 116 -5.35 5.45 22.15
C ASP A 116 -5.01 4.07 21.61
N LEU A 117 -4.53 4.03 20.38
CA LEU A 117 -4.15 2.81 19.68
C LEU A 117 -2.75 2.31 20.11
N PHE A 118 -1.92 3.14 20.72
CA PHE A 118 -0.60 2.71 21.16
C PHE A 118 -0.68 1.99 22.50
N ASP A 119 -1.21 2.65 23.54
CA ASP A 119 -1.14 2.11 24.90
C ASP A 119 -2.02 0.87 25.07
N MET A 120 -3.17 0.80 24.38
CA MET A 120 -4.04 -0.38 24.42
C MET A 120 -3.33 -1.66 23.95
N HIS A 121 -2.46 -1.55 22.95
CA HIS A 121 -1.69 -2.67 22.42
C HIS A 121 -0.42 -2.88 23.24
N MET A 122 0.24 -1.79 23.64
CA MET A 122 1.48 -1.85 24.40
C MET A 122 1.29 -2.54 25.75
N GLN A 123 0.25 -2.17 26.51
CA GLN A 123 -0.07 -2.82 27.78
C GLN A 123 -0.25 -4.34 27.62
N ARG A 124 -0.93 -4.76 26.54
CA ARG A 124 -1.14 -6.18 26.26
C ARG A 124 0.16 -6.92 25.95
N VAL A 125 1.04 -6.29 25.18
CA VAL A 125 2.38 -6.83 24.87
C VAL A 125 3.23 -6.94 26.14
N GLU A 126 3.27 -5.91 26.97
CA GLU A 126 4.02 -5.89 28.23
C GLU A 126 3.55 -6.99 29.20
N GLN A 127 2.23 -7.20 29.30
CA GLN A 127 1.64 -8.29 30.07
C GLN A 127 2.08 -9.67 29.58
N ILE A 128 2.11 -9.90 28.26
CA ILE A 128 2.50 -11.18 27.67
C ILE A 128 4.01 -11.42 27.85
N LEU A 129 4.83 -10.38 27.69
CA LEU A 129 6.29 -10.48 27.79
C LEU A 129 6.80 -10.45 29.24
N GLY A 130 5.97 -10.03 30.20
CA GLY A 130 6.36 -9.83 31.60
C GLY A 130 7.42 -8.74 31.78
N ARG A 131 7.48 -7.77 30.85
CA ARG A 131 8.47 -6.68 30.83
C ARG A 131 7.83 -5.40 30.32
N THR A 132 8.21 -4.27 30.89
CA THR A 132 7.86 -2.94 30.38
C THR A 132 8.71 -2.61 29.17
N GLY A 133 8.12 -2.03 28.13
CA GLY A 133 8.87 -1.55 26.97
C GLY A 133 9.37 -0.12 27.15
N GLU A 134 10.34 0.23 26.33
CA GLU A 134 10.93 1.56 26.30
C GLU A 134 10.02 2.46 25.43
N ARG A 135 9.20 3.29 26.10
CA ARG A 135 8.13 4.11 25.53
C ARG A 135 8.69 5.41 24.89
N GLU A 136 9.49 5.26 23.84
CA GLU A 136 10.21 6.35 23.17
C GLU A 136 9.75 6.57 21.72
N ALA A 137 9.33 7.79 21.37
CA ALA A 137 8.89 8.15 20.01
C ALA A 137 9.96 7.91 18.93
N MET A 138 11.23 8.24 19.23
CA MET A 138 12.34 8.15 18.26
C MET A 138 12.60 6.73 17.77
N ARG A 139 12.22 5.68 18.52
CA ARG A 139 12.43 4.29 18.10
C ARG A 139 11.38 3.75 17.13
N LEU A 140 10.23 4.41 17.02
CA LEU A 140 9.23 4.05 16.02
C LEU A 140 9.71 4.36 14.59
N HIS A 141 10.63 5.33 14.42
CA HIS A 141 11.09 5.79 13.10
C HIS A 141 12.61 5.93 12.95
N GLY A 142 13.38 5.69 14.01
CA GLY A 142 14.82 5.51 13.89
C GLY A 142 15.11 4.45 12.83
N VAL A 143 16.25 4.58 12.13
CA VAL A 143 16.78 3.57 11.21
C VAL A 143 17.21 2.35 12.05
N GLY A 144 16.27 1.72 12.75
CA GLY A 144 16.48 0.75 13.83
C GLY A 144 17.14 -0.53 13.35
N ASP A 145 17.27 -0.69 12.04
CA ASP A 145 18.20 -1.61 11.42
C ASP A 145 18.73 -1.02 10.10
N ILE A 146 19.88 -0.35 10.17
CA ILE A 146 20.60 0.20 9.00
C ILE A 146 20.80 -0.88 7.93
N LYS A 147 21.01 -2.15 8.33
CA LYS A 147 21.16 -3.25 7.36
C LYS A 147 19.85 -3.52 6.64
N ARG A 148 18.72 -3.58 7.36
CA ARG A 148 17.39 -3.75 6.75
C ARG A 148 17.02 -2.57 5.86
N TYR A 149 17.35 -1.35 6.27
CA TYR A 149 17.16 -0.16 5.44
C TYR A 149 17.98 -0.26 4.15
N ASN A 150 19.28 -0.54 4.24
CA ASN A 150 20.17 -0.67 3.08
C ASN A 150 19.75 -1.80 2.15
N ALA A 151 19.37 -2.97 2.68
CA ALA A 151 18.89 -4.10 1.89
C ALA A 151 17.63 -3.73 1.12
N ARG A 152 16.69 -3.02 1.76
CA ARG A 152 15.50 -2.49 1.10
C ARG A 152 15.85 -1.46 0.03
N MET A 153 16.80 -0.56 0.26
CA MET A 153 17.23 0.41 -0.75
C MET A 153 17.88 -0.27 -1.96
N ALA A 154 18.69 -1.32 -1.74
CA ALA A 154 19.25 -2.12 -2.82
C ALA A 154 18.15 -2.82 -3.65
N ALA A 155 17.11 -3.35 -3.00
CA ALA A 155 15.96 -3.96 -3.69
C ALA A 155 15.20 -2.94 -4.55
N VAL A 156 15.04 -1.71 -4.05
CA VAL A 156 14.39 -0.61 -4.77
C VAL A 156 15.24 -0.18 -5.96
N GLU A 157 16.54 0.02 -5.77
CA GLU A 157 17.48 0.39 -6.84
C GLU A 157 17.47 -0.67 -7.95
N PHE A 158 17.60 -1.94 -7.59
CA PHE A 158 17.47 -3.05 -8.53
C PHE A 158 16.14 -3.01 -9.28
N THR A 159 15.03 -2.81 -8.57
CA THR A 159 13.70 -2.81 -9.20
C THR A 159 13.50 -1.65 -10.17
N ILE A 160 14.04 -0.47 -9.87
CA ILE A 160 14.01 0.70 -10.77
C ILE A 160 14.84 0.41 -12.03
N GLU A 161 16.05 -0.13 -11.88
CA GLU A 161 16.92 -0.50 -13.02
C GLU A 161 16.27 -1.55 -13.95
N HIS A 162 15.39 -2.40 -13.41
CA HIS A 162 14.74 -3.48 -14.13
C HIS A 162 13.25 -3.22 -14.40
N ASP A 163 12.77 -1.98 -14.23
CA ASP A 163 11.40 -1.61 -14.58
C ASP A 163 11.25 -1.45 -16.10
N ASP A 164 10.12 -1.90 -16.64
CA ASP A 164 9.75 -1.80 -18.06
C ASP A 164 10.86 -2.28 -19.05
N GLY A 165 11.65 -3.30 -18.69
CA GLY A 165 12.66 -3.90 -19.56
C GLY A 165 13.90 -3.04 -19.80
N GLN A 166 14.15 -2.05 -18.95
CA GLN A 166 15.32 -1.15 -19.03
C GLN A 166 16.66 -1.91 -18.92
N SER A 167 16.68 -3.06 -18.24
CA SER A 167 17.82 -3.95 -18.14
C SER A 167 17.37 -5.41 -18.16
N LEU A 168 18.08 -6.24 -18.93
CA LEU A 168 18.02 -7.71 -18.86
C LEU A 168 19.25 -8.31 -18.17
N ARG A 169 20.11 -7.46 -17.60
CA ARG A 169 21.29 -7.91 -16.85
C ARG A 169 20.86 -8.39 -15.48
N ALA A 170 21.70 -9.19 -14.81
CA ALA A 170 21.53 -9.54 -13.41
C ALA A 170 20.17 -10.16 -13.01
N LEU A 171 19.44 -10.77 -13.94
CA LEU A 171 18.15 -11.44 -13.66
C LEU A 171 18.32 -12.61 -12.68
N ASP A 172 19.52 -13.17 -12.57
CA ASP A 172 19.91 -14.15 -11.55
C ASP A 172 19.77 -13.64 -10.11
N LYS A 173 19.76 -12.31 -9.91
CA LYS A 173 19.54 -11.66 -8.61
C LYS A 173 18.07 -11.37 -8.31
N ALA A 174 17.17 -11.50 -9.29
CA ALA A 174 15.76 -11.23 -9.07
C ALA A 174 15.13 -12.34 -8.21
N ASP A 175 14.43 -11.96 -7.15
CA ASP A 175 13.59 -12.87 -6.36
C ASP A 175 12.28 -13.18 -7.10
N VAL A 176 11.77 -12.18 -7.84
CA VAL A 176 10.51 -12.22 -8.58
C VAL A 176 10.70 -11.56 -9.95
N ILE A 177 10.18 -12.19 -10.99
CA ILE A 177 10.15 -11.64 -12.36
C ILE A 177 8.69 -11.52 -12.81
N LEU A 178 8.19 -10.30 -12.98
CA LEU A 178 6.82 -10.04 -13.42
C LEU A 178 6.75 -10.02 -14.95
N LEU A 179 6.00 -10.96 -15.52
CA LEU A 179 5.73 -11.07 -16.95
C LEU A 179 4.34 -10.52 -17.24
N ALA A 180 4.22 -9.52 -18.11
CA ALA A 180 2.92 -9.06 -18.58
C ALA A 180 3.02 -8.13 -19.80
N PRO A 181 1.94 -8.00 -20.60
CA PRO A 181 1.80 -6.88 -21.51
C PRO A 181 1.94 -5.54 -20.79
N SER A 182 2.32 -4.49 -21.53
CA SER A 182 2.43 -3.13 -20.95
C SER A 182 1.11 -2.69 -20.33
N ARG A 183 1.16 -2.07 -19.14
CA ARG A 183 0.01 -1.54 -18.36
C ARG A 183 -0.88 -2.57 -17.64
N CYS A 184 -0.39 -3.79 -17.39
CA CYS A 184 -1.05 -4.75 -16.49
C CYS A 184 -0.67 -4.61 -15.00
N GLY A 185 -0.12 -3.46 -14.57
CA GLY A 185 0.20 -3.22 -13.15
C GLY A 185 1.55 -3.74 -12.65
N LYS A 186 2.50 -4.05 -13.53
CA LYS A 186 3.87 -4.50 -13.15
C LYS A 186 4.58 -3.50 -12.23
N THR A 187 4.85 -2.29 -12.73
CA THR A 187 5.59 -1.23 -12.01
C THR A 187 5.09 -0.93 -10.60
N PRO A 188 3.79 -0.68 -10.35
CA PRO A 188 3.33 -0.43 -8.98
C PRO A 188 3.50 -1.67 -8.09
N THR A 189 3.26 -2.88 -8.61
CA THR A 189 3.41 -4.13 -7.86
C THR A 189 4.87 -4.42 -7.50
N SER A 190 5.78 -4.28 -8.45
CA SER A 190 7.22 -4.47 -8.22
C SER A 190 7.76 -3.46 -7.22
N MET A 191 7.36 -2.20 -7.33
CA MET A 191 7.80 -1.16 -6.39
C MET A 191 7.28 -1.41 -4.98
N TYR A 192 6.03 -1.88 -4.84
CA TYR A 192 5.49 -2.25 -3.54
C TYR A 192 6.24 -3.42 -2.92
N LEU A 193 6.50 -4.49 -3.69
CA LEU A 193 7.30 -5.63 -3.26
C LEU A 193 8.70 -5.22 -2.79
N ALA A 194 9.37 -4.33 -3.53
CA ALA A 194 10.69 -3.82 -3.16
C ALA A 194 10.63 -2.95 -1.89
N LEU A 195 9.72 -1.97 -1.83
CA LEU A 195 9.62 -1.01 -0.74
C LEU A 195 9.11 -1.61 0.57
N GLN A 196 8.15 -2.52 0.52
CA GLN A 196 7.51 -3.06 1.72
C GLN A 196 8.15 -4.38 2.17
N HIS A 197 8.63 -5.17 1.21
CA HIS A 197 9.11 -6.53 1.49
C HIS A 197 10.61 -6.72 1.17
N GLY A 198 11.28 -5.75 0.54
CA GLY A 198 12.71 -5.83 0.24
C GLY A 198 13.05 -6.84 -0.86
N PHE A 199 12.09 -7.19 -1.71
CA PHE A 199 12.28 -8.14 -2.81
C PHE A 199 12.93 -7.47 -4.03
N PHE A 200 13.87 -8.17 -4.65
CA PHE A 200 14.50 -7.76 -5.90
C PHE A 200 13.56 -8.16 -7.03
N VAL A 201 12.84 -7.20 -7.61
CA VAL A 201 11.81 -7.50 -8.62
C VAL A 201 12.23 -6.99 -9.99
N ALA A 202 12.20 -7.86 -11.01
CA ALA A 202 12.42 -7.46 -12.39
C ALA A 202 11.10 -7.46 -13.18
N ASN A 203 10.85 -6.43 -13.97
CA ASN A 203 9.68 -6.36 -14.83
C ASN A 203 10.06 -6.69 -16.27
N TYR A 204 9.61 -7.85 -16.75
CA TYR A 204 9.79 -8.24 -18.14
C TYR A 204 8.51 -7.91 -18.94
N PRO A 205 8.54 -6.90 -19.82
CA PRO A 205 7.41 -6.59 -20.69
C PRO A 205 7.31 -7.66 -21.79
N LEU A 206 6.16 -8.33 -21.89
CA LEU A 206 5.89 -9.18 -23.05
C LEU A 206 5.62 -8.29 -24.26
N VAL A 207 6.54 -8.32 -25.23
CA VAL A 207 6.44 -7.56 -26.50
C VAL A 207 5.79 -8.43 -27.59
N ASP A 208 5.44 -7.82 -28.73
CA ASP A 208 4.75 -8.52 -29.83
C ASP A 208 5.56 -9.74 -30.30
N GLU A 209 6.89 -9.64 -30.38
CA GLU A 209 7.79 -10.73 -30.77
C GLU A 209 7.74 -11.91 -29.78
N ASP A 210 7.59 -11.63 -28.49
CA ASP A 210 7.43 -12.68 -27.47
C ASP A 210 6.06 -13.34 -27.58
N LEU A 211 5.02 -12.53 -27.82
CA LEU A 211 3.63 -12.97 -27.87
C LEU A 211 3.31 -13.78 -29.15
N GLU A 212 4.05 -13.56 -30.24
CA GLU A 212 3.97 -14.39 -31.44
C GLU A 212 4.51 -15.81 -31.22
N LEU A 213 5.37 -15.99 -30.21
CA LEU A 213 5.94 -17.28 -29.86
C LEU A 213 5.12 -17.95 -28.74
N ASP A 214 4.84 -19.24 -28.87
CA ASP A 214 4.27 -20.02 -27.75
C ASP A 214 5.38 -20.51 -26.80
N LYS A 215 6.36 -19.66 -26.49
CA LYS A 215 7.50 -20.00 -25.63
C LYS A 215 7.77 -18.88 -24.63
N LEU A 216 8.31 -19.26 -23.48
CA LEU A 216 8.84 -18.30 -22.53
C LEU A 216 10.01 -17.54 -23.18
N PRO A 217 10.11 -16.20 -23.04
CA PRO A 217 11.18 -15.44 -23.65
C PRO A 217 12.56 -15.89 -23.13
N ARG A 218 13.53 -16.02 -24.04
CA ARG A 218 14.88 -16.53 -23.73
C ARG A 218 15.53 -15.86 -22.50
N PRO A 219 15.46 -14.54 -22.30
CA PRO A 219 16.11 -13.90 -21.15
C PRO A 219 15.59 -14.36 -19.79
N VAL A 220 14.35 -14.86 -19.72
CA VAL A 220 13.70 -15.29 -18.48
C VAL A 220 13.47 -16.79 -18.42
N GLU A 221 13.86 -17.53 -19.47
CA GLU A 221 13.61 -18.97 -19.59
C GLU A 221 14.27 -19.77 -18.48
N GLU A 222 15.53 -19.45 -18.14
CA GLU A 222 16.29 -20.10 -17.07
C GLU A 222 15.76 -19.74 -15.66
N TYR A 223 15.02 -18.64 -15.54
CA TYR A 223 14.46 -18.14 -14.28
C TYR A 223 12.96 -18.43 -14.14
N ARG A 224 12.42 -19.38 -14.91
CA ARG A 224 11.00 -19.75 -14.95
C ARG A 224 10.36 -19.85 -13.56
N GLU A 225 11.05 -20.43 -12.59
CA GLU A 225 10.51 -20.66 -11.24
C GLU A 225 10.26 -19.36 -10.46
N ARG A 226 10.94 -18.27 -10.85
CA ARG A 226 10.79 -16.93 -10.28
C ARG A 226 9.81 -16.06 -11.07
N CYS A 227 9.28 -16.56 -12.19
CA CYS A 227 8.36 -15.82 -13.05
C CYS A 227 6.92 -15.86 -12.52
N PHE A 228 6.25 -14.71 -12.58
CA PHE A 228 4.83 -14.53 -12.27
C PHE A 228 4.16 -13.75 -13.38
N GLY A 229 3.06 -14.28 -13.91
CA GLY A 229 2.25 -13.60 -14.91
C GLY A 229 1.31 -12.60 -14.25
N LEU A 230 1.19 -11.40 -14.82
CA LEU A 230 0.05 -10.51 -14.51
C LEU A 230 -0.93 -10.51 -15.68
N THR A 231 -2.21 -10.46 -15.35
CA THR A 231 -3.31 -10.29 -16.31
C THR A 231 -4.30 -9.25 -15.82
N THR A 232 -5.18 -8.82 -16.73
CA THR A 232 -6.29 -7.90 -16.46
C THR A 232 -7.40 -8.07 -17.50
N THR A 233 -8.50 -7.34 -17.38
CA THR A 233 -9.56 -7.32 -18.42
C THR A 233 -9.16 -6.47 -19.63
N VAL A 234 -9.73 -6.80 -20.79
CA VAL A 234 -9.53 -6.04 -22.04
C VAL A 234 -9.97 -4.59 -21.86
N GLU A 235 -11.10 -4.40 -21.18
CA GLU A 235 -11.71 -3.10 -20.92
C GLU A 235 -10.80 -2.24 -20.04
N ARG A 236 -10.26 -2.81 -18.95
CA ARG A 236 -9.34 -2.10 -18.05
C ARG A 236 -8.02 -1.77 -18.75
N LEU A 237 -7.45 -2.72 -19.50
CA LEU A 237 -6.20 -2.49 -20.23
C LEU A 237 -6.36 -1.39 -21.30
N SER A 238 -7.42 -1.48 -22.10
CA SER A 238 -7.72 -0.48 -23.13
C SER A 238 -7.95 0.91 -22.53
N ARG A 239 -8.65 1.01 -21.39
CA ARG A 239 -8.87 2.27 -20.69
C ARG A 239 -7.55 2.91 -20.23
N VAL A 240 -6.71 2.16 -19.51
CA VAL A 240 -5.41 2.65 -19.01
C VAL A 240 -4.47 3.02 -20.17
N ARG A 241 -4.49 2.27 -21.27
CA ARG A 241 -3.70 2.61 -22.47
C ARG A 241 -4.23 3.82 -23.20
N SER A 242 -5.54 4.01 -23.22
CA SER A 242 -6.18 5.19 -23.81
C SER A 242 -5.79 6.46 -23.06
N GLU A 243 -5.70 6.43 -21.74
CA GLU A 243 -5.19 7.57 -20.95
C GLU A 243 -3.79 8.02 -21.42
N ARG A 244 -2.93 7.08 -21.81
CA ARG A 244 -1.59 7.37 -22.32
C ARG A 244 -1.56 7.77 -23.79
N ARG A 245 -2.32 7.07 -24.64
CA ARG A 245 -2.32 7.22 -26.12
C ARG A 245 -3.70 6.91 -26.71
N ARG A 246 -4.63 7.85 -26.58
CA ARG A 246 -6.01 7.74 -27.11
C ARG A 246 -6.02 7.46 -28.62
N GLY A 247 -6.95 6.62 -29.07
CA GLY A 247 -7.19 6.35 -30.50
C GLY A 247 -6.10 5.56 -31.23
N SER A 248 -5.12 5.00 -30.51
CA SER A 248 -4.03 4.20 -31.10
C SER A 248 -4.37 2.72 -31.19
N ARG A 249 -3.76 1.98 -32.14
CA ARG A 249 -3.84 0.50 -32.20
C ARG A 249 -3.46 -0.13 -30.86
N TYR A 250 -2.42 0.39 -30.21
CA TYR A 250 -1.95 -0.02 -28.88
C TYR A 250 -3.05 -0.02 -27.81
N ALA A 251 -3.95 0.97 -27.84
CA ALA A 251 -5.05 1.10 -26.90
C ALA A 251 -6.35 0.41 -27.36
N SER A 252 -6.39 -0.13 -28.59
CA SER A 252 -7.59 -0.78 -29.13
C SER A 252 -7.94 -2.06 -28.36
N SER A 253 -9.25 -2.33 -28.21
CA SER A 253 -9.73 -3.56 -27.57
C SER A 253 -9.29 -4.82 -28.31
N GLU A 254 -9.11 -4.75 -29.63
CA GLU A 254 -8.62 -5.87 -30.46
C GLU A 254 -7.18 -6.24 -30.09
N GLN A 255 -6.27 -5.25 -30.08
CA GLN A 255 -4.88 -5.45 -29.70
C GLN A 255 -4.77 -5.95 -28.25
N CYS A 256 -5.47 -5.29 -27.31
CA CYS A 256 -5.47 -5.69 -25.90
C CYS A 256 -5.95 -7.14 -25.72
N ARG A 257 -7.01 -7.54 -26.43
CA ARG A 257 -7.55 -8.91 -26.39
C ARG A 257 -6.60 -9.92 -27.02
N TRP A 258 -5.88 -9.55 -28.07
CA TRP A 258 -4.86 -10.41 -28.66
C TRP A 258 -3.71 -10.62 -27.69
N GLU A 259 -3.10 -9.55 -27.17
CA GLU A 259 -1.95 -9.63 -26.26
C GLU A 259 -2.27 -10.43 -25.00
N LEU A 260 -3.42 -10.17 -24.35
CA LEU A 260 -3.83 -10.88 -23.13
C LEU A 260 -4.04 -12.39 -23.37
N ARG A 261 -4.62 -12.78 -24.52
CA ARG A 261 -4.78 -14.20 -24.88
C ARG A 261 -3.45 -14.89 -25.15
N ARG A 262 -2.53 -14.21 -25.84
CA ARG A 262 -1.20 -14.75 -26.13
C ARG A 262 -0.37 -14.88 -24.86
N ALA A 263 -0.40 -13.88 -23.98
CA ALA A 263 0.22 -13.95 -22.66
C ALA A 263 -0.32 -15.13 -21.83
N ALA A 264 -1.66 -15.30 -21.78
CA ALA A 264 -2.28 -16.43 -21.08
C ALA A 264 -1.83 -17.79 -21.63
N THR A 265 -1.63 -17.91 -22.94
CA THR A 265 -1.11 -19.13 -23.59
C THR A 265 0.31 -19.45 -23.12
N ILE A 266 1.18 -18.44 -23.05
CA ILE A 266 2.55 -18.60 -22.52
C ILE A 266 2.49 -19.03 -21.06
N TYR A 267 1.65 -18.38 -20.23
CA TYR A 267 1.56 -18.70 -18.82
C TYR A 267 1.12 -20.15 -18.58
N ASP A 268 0.07 -20.61 -19.25
CA ASP A 268 -0.47 -21.96 -19.10
C ASP A 268 0.55 -23.01 -19.53
N ARG A 269 1.12 -22.85 -20.74
CA ARG A 269 2.10 -23.80 -21.30
C ARG A 269 3.32 -23.99 -20.39
N HIS A 270 3.77 -22.91 -19.76
CA HIS A 270 4.94 -22.93 -18.89
C HIS A 270 4.57 -23.02 -17.40
N ARG A 271 3.29 -23.22 -17.05
CA ARG A 271 2.78 -23.27 -15.66
C ARG A 271 3.29 -22.11 -14.81
N ILE A 272 3.26 -20.90 -15.37
CA ILE A 272 3.60 -19.66 -14.68
C ILE A 272 2.41 -19.28 -13.80
N PRO A 273 2.59 -19.05 -12.48
CA PRO A 273 1.52 -18.55 -11.63
C PRO A 273 1.02 -17.20 -12.13
N VAL A 274 -0.30 -17.02 -12.21
CA VAL A 274 -0.91 -15.79 -12.74
C VAL A 274 -1.70 -15.06 -11.67
N ILE A 275 -1.49 -13.75 -11.57
CA ILE A 275 -2.25 -12.86 -10.70
C ILE A 275 -3.12 -11.94 -11.56
N ASP A 276 -4.41 -11.93 -11.29
CA ASP A 276 -5.38 -11.03 -11.93
C ASP A 276 -5.49 -9.71 -11.16
N SER A 277 -5.10 -8.63 -11.83
CA SER A 277 -5.08 -7.24 -11.34
C SER A 277 -6.40 -6.48 -11.53
N SER A 278 -7.43 -7.10 -12.11
CA SER A 278 -8.67 -6.41 -12.54
C SER A 278 -9.45 -5.79 -11.40
N GLU A 279 -9.43 -6.42 -10.23
CA GLU A 279 -10.19 -6.00 -9.03
C GLU A 279 -9.32 -5.99 -7.77
N LYS A 280 -8.00 -6.22 -7.91
CA LYS A 280 -7.09 -6.31 -6.77
C LYS A 280 -6.29 -5.03 -6.60
N SER A 281 -6.01 -4.71 -5.34
CA SER A 281 -5.07 -3.66 -4.98
C SER A 281 -3.62 -4.11 -5.22
N VAL A 282 -2.68 -3.17 -5.15
CA VAL A 282 -1.25 -3.48 -5.30
C VAL A 282 -0.75 -4.33 -4.13
N GLU A 283 -1.24 -4.04 -2.93
CA GLU A 283 -0.99 -4.76 -1.68
C GLU A 283 -1.46 -6.23 -1.79
N GLU A 284 -2.67 -6.45 -2.33
CA GLU A 284 -3.22 -7.79 -2.52
C GLU A 284 -2.43 -8.59 -3.56
N MET A 285 -2.08 -7.97 -4.69
CA MET A 285 -1.24 -8.61 -5.72
C MET A 285 0.12 -9.02 -5.16
N ALA A 286 0.80 -8.13 -4.45
CA ALA A 286 2.08 -8.40 -3.81
C ALA A 286 1.96 -9.55 -2.80
N THR A 287 0.92 -9.56 -1.98
CA THR A 287 0.67 -10.62 -0.99
C THR A 287 0.49 -11.99 -1.65
N LEU A 288 -0.25 -12.07 -2.76
CA LEU A 288 -0.44 -13.32 -3.51
C LEU A 288 0.87 -13.84 -4.11
N ILE A 289 1.69 -12.94 -4.66
CA ILE A 289 3.02 -13.27 -5.18
C ILE A 289 3.90 -13.85 -4.07
N LEU A 290 3.97 -13.19 -2.91
CA LEU A 290 4.77 -13.65 -1.77
C LEU A 290 4.30 -15.02 -1.26
N GLN A 291 2.99 -15.22 -1.14
CA GLN A 291 2.42 -16.50 -0.69
C GLN A 291 2.83 -17.63 -1.63
N GLN A 292 2.77 -17.39 -2.94
CA GLN A 292 3.13 -18.38 -3.94
C GLN A 292 4.64 -18.63 -3.99
N HIS A 293 5.46 -17.58 -3.88
CA HIS A 293 6.92 -17.69 -3.80
C HIS A 293 7.36 -18.56 -2.61
N VAL A 294 6.79 -18.33 -1.42
CA VAL A 294 7.09 -19.16 -0.22
C VAL A 294 6.71 -20.63 -0.43
N ARG A 295 5.60 -20.91 -1.13
CA ARG A 295 5.20 -22.29 -1.47
C ARG A 295 6.20 -22.96 -2.40
N GLN A 296 6.68 -22.25 -3.43
CA GLN A 296 7.67 -22.77 -4.37
C GLN A 296 9.00 -23.08 -3.68
N VAL A 297 9.52 -22.16 -2.85
CA VAL A 297 10.76 -22.37 -2.09
C VAL A 297 10.65 -23.58 -1.15
N ARG A 298 9.51 -23.75 -0.47
CA ARG A 298 9.28 -24.90 0.40
C ARG A 298 9.15 -26.23 -0.34
N ALA A 299 8.60 -26.22 -1.55
CA ALA A 299 8.51 -27.42 -2.39
C ALA A 299 9.91 -27.85 -2.86
N ALA A 300 10.70 -26.91 -3.40
CA ALA A 300 12.07 -27.17 -3.85
C ALA A 300 12.97 -27.73 -2.72
N ALA A 301 12.81 -27.24 -1.49
CA ALA A 301 13.56 -27.74 -0.34
C ALA A 301 13.21 -29.18 0.08
N ARG A 302 12.01 -29.68 -0.27
CA ARG A 302 11.56 -31.05 0.03
C ARG A 302 11.99 -32.05 -1.03
N ASP A 303 12.03 -31.64 -2.29
CA ASP A 303 12.42 -32.51 -3.42
C ASP A 303 13.93 -32.72 -3.53
N GLY A 304 14.73 -31.86 -2.86
CA GLY A 304 16.19 -31.98 -2.76
C GLY A 304 16.70 -32.80 -1.57
N GLN A 305 15.82 -33.52 -0.87
CA GLN A 305 16.13 -34.28 0.35
C GLN A 305 15.95 -35.79 0.16
#